data_AF-A0A9W9EPZ8-F1
#
_entry.id   AF-A0A9W9EPZ8-F1
#
_cell.length_a   1.000
_cell.length_b   1.000
_cell.length_c   1.000
_cell.angle_alpha   90.00
_cell.angle_beta   90.00
_cell.angle_gamma   90.00
#
_symmetry.space_group_name_H-M   'P 1'
#
loop_
_entity.id
_entity.type
_entity.pdbx_description
1 polymer ?
#
loop_
_entity_poly.entity_id
_entity_poly.type
_entity_poly.pdbx_seq_one_letter_code
_entity_poly.pdbx_strand_id
1 'polypeptide(L)'
;MRGTFDTSELYWTITNFVGDPVEPGEAQSPASTLELLQWRTKYTSDTYPEDLDTTSLGLLTMPPDPAIVHSILDEMHEYIDEDGNVQAYFDKSRPRVDAVIALNVLTLFHKYGRGHELPDTMEWIYNILINRAYVNGTRYYPNAEWFLYYLTRLLHMSSDPSLKERIEPPLRKRVAERIGVAGDAYCLGMRVLTCNKLGIANYPDRQKLGSIQQQDGGWEASCMYLFPGAERKVGNRGATTAFAVKALENWHVHGQSI
;
A
#
# COMPACT_ATOMS: atom_id res chain seq x y z
N MET A 1 -17.22 -29.09 3.94
CA MET A 1 -17.08 -28.84 2.50
C MET A 1 -16.02 -27.76 2.35
N ARG A 2 -14.86 -28.09 1.77
CA ARG A 2 -13.78 -27.12 1.51
C ARG A 2 -14.10 -26.46 0.17
N GLY A 3 -14.54 -25.21 0.21
CA GLY A 3 -14.71 -24.40 -1.01
C GLY A 3 -13.34 -23.93 -1.46
N THR A 4 -12.89 -24.38 -2.63
CA THR A 4 -11.75 -23.82 -3.34
C THR A 4 -12.18 -22.48 -3.92
N PHE A 5 -11.58 -21.38 -3.44
CA PHE A 5 -11.77 -20.04 -3.99
C PHE A 5 -10.85 -19.90 -5.21
N ASP A 6 -11.43 -19.82 -6.41
CA ASP A 6 -10.71 -19.61 -7.65
C ASP A 6 -10.34 -18.13 -7.78
N THR A 7 -9.04 -17.85 -7.67
CA THR A 7 -8.47 -16.51 -7.76
C THR A 7 -7.98 -16.16 -9.16
N SER A 8 -8.36 -16.90 -10.20
CA SER A 8 -8.05 -16.53 -11.59
C SER A 8 -8.65 -15.16 -11.99
N GLU A 9 -9.80 -14.78 -11.41
CA GLU A 9 -10.40 -13.43 -11.51
C GLU A 9 -9.55 -12.36 -10.77
N LEU A 10 -8.96 -12.75 -9.63
CA LEU A 10 -8.00 -11.95 -8.84
C LEU A 10 -6.76 -11.62 -9.69
N TYR A 11 -6.29 -12.63 -10.43
CA TYR A 11 -5.17 -12.53 -11.34
C TYR A 11 -5.47 -11.60 -12.50
N TRP A 12 -6.64 -11.69 -13.14
CA TRP A 12 -7.04 -10.76 -14.21
C TRP A 12 -7.12 -9.30 -13.75
N THR A 13 -7.59 -9.05 -12.54
CA THR A 13 -7.71 -7.69 -12.00
C THR A 13 -6.34 -7.11 -11.60
N ILE A 14 -5.43 -7.93 -11.07
CA ILE A 14 -4.07 -7.52 -10.66
C ILE A 14 -3.11 -7.46 -11.86
N THR A 15 -3.22 -8.35 -12.85
CA THR A 15 -2.35 -8.35 -14.06
C THR A 15 -2.72 -7.27 -15.07
N ASN A 16 -3.99 -6.86 -15.16
CA ASN A 16 -4.33 -5.62 -15.87
C ASN A 16 -3.76 -4.37 -15.17
N PHE A 17 -3.29 -4.49 -13.92
CA PHE A 17 -2.55 -3.48 -13.19
C PHE A 17 -1.01 -3.66 -13.27
N VAL A 18 -0.50 -4.78 -13.78
CA VAL A 18 0.93 -5.12 -13.83
C VAL A 18 1.24 -5.78 -15.19
N GLY A 19 1.57 -4.93 -16.16
CA GLY A 19 2.11 -5.18 -17.51
C GLY A 19 2.14 -6.62 -18.09
N ASP A 20 1.49 -6.76 -19.25
CA ASP A 20 1.53 -7.78 -20.31
C ASP A 20 1.67 -9.29 -19.96
N PRO A 21 0.94 -10.16 -20.69
CA PRO A 21 0.71 -11.55 -20.29
C PRO A 21 1.94 -12.45 -20.45
N VAL A 22 2.14 -13.37 -19.49
CA VAL A 22 3.02 -14.53 -19.64
C VAL A 22 2.16 -15.80 -19.58
N GLU A 23 2.48 -16.76 -20.45
CA GLU A 23 1.70 -17.96 -20.76
C GLU A 23 1.36 -18.85 -19.54
N PRO A 24 0.19 -19.52 -19.56
CA PRO A 24 -0.28 -20.32 -18.43
C PRO A 24 0.55 -21.60 -18.23
N GLY A 25 1.18 -21.71 -17.05
CA GLY A 25 1.72 -22.98 -16.53
C GLY A 25 0.66 -23.72 -15.72
N GLU A 26 0.66 -25.06 -15.81
CA GLU A 26 -0.34 -25.97 -15.26
C GLU A 26 -0.54 -25.82 -13.74
N ALA A 27 -1.81 -25.73 -13.31
CA ALA A 27 -2.22 -25.64 -11.91
C ALA A 27 -2.05 -26.99 -11.18
N GLN A 28 -1.39 -26.97 -10.01
CA GLN A 28 -1.40 -28.07 -9.04
C GLN A 28 -2.20 -27.68 -7.78
N SER A 29 -2.74 -28.70 -7.12
CA SER A 29 -3.75 -28.67 -6.04
C SER A 29 -3.35 -27.87 -4.78
N PRO A 30 -4.27 -27.11 -4.13
CA PRO A 30 -3.94 -26.19 -3.04
C PRO A 30 -3.81 -26.90 -1.67
N ALA A 31 -2.69 -26.66 -0.99
CA ALA A 31 -2.57 -26.78 0.47
C ALA A 31 -2.90 -25.41 1.11
N SER A 32 -3.25 -25.41 2.40
CA SER A 32 -3.57 -24.21 3.18
C SER A 32 -2.47 -23.16 3.08
N THR A 33 -2.88 -21.89 3.06
CA THR A 33 -2.09 -20.67 2.80
C THR A 33 -1.94 -20.33 1.31
N LEU A 34 -1.91 -19.04 1.01
CA LEU A 34 -2.24 -18.44 -0.28
C LEU A 34 -1.14 -18.68 -1.35
N GLU A 35 -1.04 -19.89 -1.92
CA GLU A 35 -0.09 -20.27 -3.01
C GLU A 35 -0.34 -19.54 -4.36
N LEU A 36 -0.58 -18.23 -4.36
CA LEU A 36 -1.05 -17.50 -5.55
C LEU A 36 0.00 -16.65 -6.27
N LEU A 37 1.28 -16.70 -5.87
CA LEU A 37 2.30 -15.79 -6.41
C LEU A 37 3.63 -16.49 -6.74
N GLN A 38 3.61 -17.66 -7.38
CA GLN A 38 4.83 -18.22 -7.98
C GLN A 38 5.21 -17.49 -9.28
N TRP A 39 5.65 -16.24 -9.14
CA TRP A 39 6.40 -15.56 -10.20
C TRP A 39 7.85 -16.05 -10.19
N ARG A 40 8.52 -16.08 -11.35
CA ARG A 40 9.99 -16.14 -11.37
C ARG A 40 10.53 -14.94 -10.61
N THR A 41 11.12 -15.21 -9.45
CA THR A 41 11.78 -14.20 -8.62
C THR A 41 12.81 -13.46 -9.46
N LYS A 42 12.66 -12.13 -9.55
CA LYS A 42 13.67 -11.23 -10.15
C LYS A 42 14.24 -10.34 -9.06
N TYR A 43 15.55 -10.18 -9.05
CA TYR A 43 16.28 -9.34 -8.08
C TYR A 43 16.19 -9.82 -6.62
N THR A 44 15.94 -11.12 -6.43
CA THR A 44 15.85 -11.75 -5.12
C THR A 44 16.29 -13.22 -5.18
N SER A 45 16.24 -13.95 -4.05
CA SER A 45 16.60 -15.37 -3.95
C SER A 45 15.66 -16.28 -4.74
N ASP A 46 16.15 -17.48 -5.09
CA ASP A 46 15.41 -18.48 -5.85
C ASP A 46 14.08 -18.86 -5.18
N THR A 47 14.07 -18.89 -3.84
CA THR A 47 12.87 -18.93 -3.00
C THR A 47 12.77 -17.61 -2.24
N TYR A 48 11.68 -16.87 -2.43
CA TYR A 48 11.40 -15.63 -1.71
C TYR A 48 10.17 -15.82 -0.82
N PRO A 49 10.24 -15.47 0.47
CA PRO A 49 9.13 -15.72 1.37
C PRO A 49 7.96 -14.80 1.06
N GLU A 50 6.77 -15.27 1.43
CA GLU A 50 5.56 -14.45 1.46
C GLU A 50 5.75 -13.26 2.41
N ASP A 51 5.13 -12.15 2.07
CA ASP A 51 5.23 -10.91 2.82
C ASP A 51 3.88 -10.44 3.37
N LEU A 52 3.95 -9.75 4.51
CA LEU A 52 2.77 -9.23 5.20
C LEU A 52 2.16 -8.03 4.44
N ASP A 53 2.92 -7.35 3.57
CA ASP A 53 2.44 -6.19 2.79
C ASP A 53 1.41 -6.59 1.74
N THR A 54 1.82 -7.48 0.84
CA THR A 54 1.02 -8.03 -0.25
C THR A 54 -0.18 -8.79 0.29
N THR A 55 0.03 -9.60 1.34
CA THR A 55 -1.07 -10.30 2.03
C THR A 55 -2.08 -9.32 2.59
N SER A 56 -1.64 -8.27 3.30
CA SER A 56 -2.54 -7.26 3.85
C SER A 56 -3.31 -6.51 2.76
N LEU A 57 -2.63 -6.09 1.69
CA LEU A 57 -3.27 -5.42 0.56
C LEU A 57 -4.27 -6.31 -0.16
N GLY A 58 -3.96 -7.60 -0.35
CA GLY A 58 -4.84 -8.59 -0.94
C GLY A 58 -6.13 -8.76 -0.13
N LEU A 59 -6.01 -9.02 1.17
CA LEU A 59 -7.15 -9.20 2.08
C LEU A 59 -7.98 -7.91 2.26
N LEU A 60 -7.34 -6.73 2.19
CA LEU A 60 -8.05 -5.46 2.24
C LEU A 60 -8.89 -5.22 0.97
N THR A 61 -8.40 -5.66 -0.18
CA THR A 61 -8.99 -5.38 -1.51
C THR A 61 -10.05 -6.42 -1.89
N MET A 62 -9.77 -7.70 -1.65
CA MET A 62 -10.63 -8.84 -1.98
C MET A 62 -10.76 -9.73 -0.74
N PRO A 63 -11.54 -9.30 0.26
CA PRO A 63 -11.65 -10.02 1.51
C PRO A 63 -12.31 -11.39 1.29
N PRO A 64 -11.67 -12.50 1.71
CA PRO A 64 -12.32 -13.80 1.76
C PRO A 64 -13.30 -13.86 2.93
N ASP A 65 -13.78 -15.06 3.27
CA ASP A 65 -14.57 -15.27 4.47
C ASP A 65 -13.84 -14.70 5.71
N PRO A 66 -14.52 -13.95 6.59
CA PRO A 66 -13.92 -13.36 7.77
C PRO A 66 -13.15 -14.35 8.65
N ALA A 67 -13.58 -15.62 8.75
CA ALA A 67 -12.87 -16.64 9.52
C ALA A 67 -11.47 -16.91 8.96
N ILE A 68 -11.30 -16.89 7.63
CA ILE A 68 -10.00 -17.01 6.98
C ILE A 68 -9.14 -15.80 7.32
N VAL A 69 -9.72 -14.59 7.27
CA VAL A 69 -8.97 -13.38 7.60
C VAL A 69 -8.51 -13.38 9.05
N HIS A 70 -9.38 -13.74 9.99
CA HIS A 70 -9.01 -13.84 11.40
C HIS A 70 -7.91 -14.88 11.63
N SER A 71 -7.96 -16.03 10.95
CA SER A 71 -6.88 -17.03 11.00
C SER A 71 -5.54 -16.49 10.48
N ILE A 72 -5.54 -15.69 9.42
CA ILE A 72 -4.31 -15.08 8.89
C ILE A 72 -3.81 -13.97 9.83
N LEU A 73 -4.71 -13.22 10.46
CA LEU A 73 -4.35 -12.23 11.49
C LEU A 73 -3.69 -12.88 12.71
N ASP A 74 -4.16 -14.05 13.13
CA ASP A 74 -3.52 -14.84 14.19
C ASP A 74 -2.09 -15.24 13.76
N GLU A 75 -1.92 -15.70 12.52
CA GLU A 75 -0.60 -16.04 12.00
C GLU A 75 0.33 -14.82 11.91
N MET A 76 -0.16 -13.67 11.42
CA MET A 76 0.61 -12.42 11.37
C MET A 76 1.09 -11.96 12.75
N HIS A 77 0.30 -12.21 13.81
CA HIS A 77 0.64 -11.85 15.18
C HIS A 77 1.88 -12.61 15.69
N GLU A 78 2.17 -13.79 15.15
CA GLU A 78 3.38 -14.57 15.45
C GLU A 78 4.67 -13.99 14.84
N TYR A 79 4.56 -12.96 13.99
CA TYR A 79 5.66 -12.27 13.30
C TYR A 79 5.83 -10.83 13.80
N ILE A 80 5.78 -10.66 15.11
CA ILE A 80 6.14 -9.43 15.82
C ILE A 80 7.57 -9.58 16.36
N ASP A 81 8.40 -8.55 16.23
CA ASP A 81 9.76 -8.52 16.77
C ASP A 81 9.82 -8.16 18.27
N GLU A 82 11.03 -8.12 18.83
CA GLU A 82 11.25 -7.82 20.25
C GLU A 82 10.84 -6.38 20.66
N ASP A 83 10.74 -5.47 19.68
CA ASP A 83 10.32 -4.09 19.88
C ASP A 83 8.80 -3.91 19.66
N GLY A 84 8.05 -5.00 19.43
CA GLY A 84 6.61 -4.97 19.22
C GLY A 84 6.20 -4.53 17.81
N ASN A 85 7.12 -4.59 16.83
CA ASN A 85 6.87 -4.23 15.44
C ASN A 85 6.63 -5.45 14.56
N VAL A 86 5.62 -5.34 13.68
CA VAL A 86 5.34 -6.36 12.68
C VAL A 86 6.49 -6.48 11.66
N GLN A 87 6.92 -7.71 11.41
CA GLN A 87 7.94 -8.01 10.42
C GLN A 87 7.35 -7.97 9.00
N ALA A 88 8.22 -7.78 8.02
CA ALA A 88 7.83 -7.68 6.62
C ALA A 88 7.48 -9.04 6.01
N TYR A 89 8.04 -10.13 6.52
CA TYR A 89 7.93 -11.47 5.91
C TYR A 89 7.39 -12.49 6.90
N PHE A 90 6.71 -13.52 6.37
CA PHE A 90 6.39 -14.76 7.10
C PHE A 90 7.65 -15.64 7.23
N ASP A 91 8.76 -15.04 7.66
CA ASP A 91 10.06 -15.69 7.79
C ASP A 91 10.89 -15.03 8.89
N LYS A 92 10.97 -15.69 10.05
CA LYS A 92 11.70 -15.22 11.22
C LYS A 92 13.22 -15.11 10.98
N SER A 93 13.76 -15.76 9.94
CA SER A 93 15.18 -15.60 9.56
C SER A 93 15.45 -14.28 8.82
N ARG A 94 14.40 -13.53 8.44
CA ARG A 94 14.48 -12.24 7.75
C ARG A 94 13.78 -11.14 8.56
N PRO A 95 14.30 -10.78 9.75
CA PRO A 95 13.67 -9.80 10.64
C PRO A 95 13.81 -8.38 10.08
N ARG A 96 12.95 -8.04 9.12
CA ARG A 96 12.91 -6.74 8.47
C ARG A 96 11.63 -6.04 8.88
N VAL A 97 11.75 -4.79 9.27
CA VAL A 97 10.60 -3.92 9.58
C VAL A 97 10.61 -2.76 8.60
N ASP A 98 9.43 -2.34 8.16
CA ASP A 98 9.23 -1.16 7.32
C ASP A 98 7.91 -0.47 7.69
N ALA A 99 7.93 0.86 7.79
CA ALA A 99 6.79 1.62 8.29
C ALA A 99 5.58 1.56 7.35
N VAL A 100 5.79 1.44 6.04
CA VAL A 100 4.67 1.36 5.09
C VAL A 100 4.02 -0.02 5.14
N ILE A 101 4.84 -1.08 5.28
CA ILE A 101 4.34 -2.44 5.47
C ILE A 101 3.54 -2.52 6.78
N ALA A 102 4.09 -1.98 7.87
CA ALA A 102 3.41 -1.92 9.16
C ALA A 102 2.07 -1.16 9.09
N LEU A 103 1.99 -0.09 8.30
CA LEU A 103 0.72 0.62 8.06
C LEU A 103 -0.33 -0.26 7.37
N ASN A 104 0.07 -1.10 6.40
CA ASN A 104 -0.86 -2.01 5.73
C ASN A 104 -1.36 -3.11 6.67
N VAL A 105 -0.47 -3.67 7.49
CA VAL A 105 -0.84 -4.65 8.53
C VAL A 105 -1.78 -4.01 9.55
N LEU A 106 -1.41 -2.85 10.12
CA LEU A 106 -2.28 -2.11 11.04
C LEU A 106 -3.65 -1.81 10.41
N THR A 107 -3.69 -1.43 9.14
CA THR A 107 -4.95 -1.17 8.42
C THR A 107 -5.83 -2.42 8.40
N LEU A 108 -5.25 -3.59 8.16
CA LEU A 108 -5.98 -4.86 8.20
C LEU A 108 -6.47 -5.18 9.62
N PHE A 109 -5.60 -5.11 10.62
CA PHE A 109 -5.98 -5.36 12.02
C PHE A 109 -7.11 -4.42 12.47
N HIS A 110 -7.01 -3.12 12.17
CA HIS A 110 -8.07 -2.16 12.50
C HIS A 110 -9.38 -2.42 11.75
N LYS A 111 -9.34 -2.79 10.46
CA LYS A 111 -10.55 -3.14 9.68
C LYS A 111 -11.35 -4.28 10.32
N TYR A 112 -10.68 -5.23 10.96
CA TYR A 112 -11.28 -6.39 11.61
C TYR A 112 -11.41 -6.25 13.15
N GLY A 113 -11.31 -5.02 13.68
CA GLY A 113 -11.53 -4.75 15.11
C GLY A 113 -10.41 -5.20 16.04
N ARG A 114 -9.26 -5.57 15.50
CA ARG A 114 -8.09 -6.13 16.21
C ARG A 114 -6.91 -5.17 16.33
N GLY A 115 -7.10 -3.89 15.99
CA GLY A 115 -6.02 -2.88 16.05
C GLY A 115 -5.32 -2.77 17.42
N HIS A 116 -6.03 -3.08 18.51
CA HIS A 116 -5.50 -3.07 19.87
C HIS A 116 -4.42 -4.13 20.14
N GLU A 117 -4.26 -5.13 19.26
CA GLU A 117 -3.27 -6.20 19.39
C GLU A 117 -1.87 -5.78 18.95
N LEU A 118 -1.73 -4.61 18.31
CA LEU A 118 -0.47 -4.05 17.81
C LEU A 118 -0.17 -2.65 18.39
N PRO A 119 -0.19 -2.46 19.73
CA PRO A 119 -0.08 -1.14 20.35
C PRO A 119 1.29 -0.50 20.09
N ASP A 120 2.37 -1.27 20.16
CA ASP A 120 3.75 -0.78 20.00
C ASP A 120 4.03 -0.38 18.54
N THR A 121 3.57 -1.19 17.58
CA THR A 121 3.62 -0.84 16.15
C THR A 121 2.86 0.48 15.90
N MET A 122 1.68 0.66 16.50
CA MET A 122 0.91 1.89 16.35
C MET A 122 1.63 3.11 16.96
N GLU A 123 2.26 2.94 18.13
CA GLU A 123 3.06 4.00 18.76
C GLU A 123 4.29 4.36 17.91
N TRP A 124 4.94 3.37 17.31
CA TRP A 124 6.05 3.58 16.39
C TRP A 124 5.64 4.40 15.16
N ILE A 125 4.49 4.08 14.54
CA ILE A 125 3.93 4.86 13.42
C ILE A 125 3.59 6.30 13.84
N TYR A 126 3.02 6.49 15.04
CA TYR A 126 2.77 7.84 15.57
C TYR A 126 4.06 8.63 15.72
N ASN A 127 5.10 8.01 16.28
CA ASN A 127 6.41 8.62 16.47
C ASN A 127 7.07 8.99 15.13
N ILE A 128 6.93 8.16 14.09
CA ILE A 128 7.40 8.49 12.74
C ILE A 128 6.69 9.74 12.21
N LEU A 129 5.37 9.84 12.38
CA LEU A 129 4.58 10.98 11.91
C LEU A 129 5.01 12.30 12.57
N ILE A 130 5.08 12.32 13.91
CA ILE A 130 5.38 13.54 14.66
C ILE A 130 6.81 14.03 14.40
N ASN A 131 7.77 13.10 14.29
CA ASN A 131 9.18 13.38 14.07
C ASN A 131 9.56 13.52 12.59
N ARG A 132 8.60 13.31 11.66
CA ARG A 132 8.83 13.40 10.21
C ARG A 132 9.85 12.40 9.68
N ALA A 133 10.03 11.25 10.34
CA ALA A 133 11.04 10.27 9.96
C ALA A 133 10.77 9.63 8.57
N TYR A 134 9.56 9.78 8.04
CA TYR A 134 9.15 9.29 6.72
C TYR A 134 9.59 10.18 5.54
N VAL A 135 10.14 11.38 5.77
CA VAL A 135 10.33 12.39 4.70
C VAL A 135 11.20 11.89 3.54
N ASN A 136 12.17 11.03 3.82
CA ASN A 136 13.09 10.47 2.83
C ASN A 136 12.66 9.08 2.33
N GLY A 137 11.41 8.68 2.57
CA GLY A 137 10.93 7.33 2.33
C GLY A 137 11.35 6.35 3.42
N THR A 138 11.21 5.06 3.12
CA THR A 138 11.55 3.93 3.98
C THR A 138 12.54 3.01 3.27
N ARG A 139 12.76 1.80 3.80
CA ARG A 139 13.67 0.84 3.19
C ARG A 139 13.18 0.40 1.80
N TYR A 140 11.88 0.18 1.67
CA TYR A 140 11.28 -0.32 0.42
C TYR A 140 10.54 0.75 -0.38
N TYR A 141 10.18 1.88 0.23
CA TYR A 141 9.37 2.90 -0.43
C TYR A 141 10.14 4.22 -0.60
N PRO A 142 10.19 4.79 -1.81
CA PRO A 142 11.17 5.83 -2.16
C PRO A 142 10.88 7.23 -1.60
N ASN A 143 9.68 7.51 -1.09
CA ASN A 143 9.26 8.87 -0.77
C ASN A 143 8.25 8.93 0.38
N ALA A 144 8.02 10.15 0.85
CA ALA A 144 7.13 10.47 1.96
C ALA A 144 5.66 10.14 1.70
N GLU A 145 5.24 10.23 0.44
CA GLU A 145 3.85 10.11 0.01
C GLU A 145 3.32 8.70 0.28
N TRP A 146 4.15 7.66 0.17
CA TRP A 146 3.79 6.29 0.54
C TRP A 146 3.32 6.18 2.00
N PHE A 147 4.11 6.70 2.94
CA PHE A 147 3.76 6.68 4.35
C PHE A 147 2.48 7.48 4.64
N LEU A 148 2.39 8.72 4.13
CA LEU A 148 1.23 9.58 4.39
C LEU A 148 -0.06 9.03 3.79
N TYR A 149 0.02 8.44 2.60
CA TYR A 149 -1.12 7.82 1.92
C TYR A 149 -1.65 6.62 2.71
N TYR A 150 -0.77 5.69 3.09
CA TYR A 150 -1.18 4.50 3.83
C TYR A 150 -1.62 4.80 5.27
N LEU A 151 -1.05 5.81 5.93
CA LEU A 151 -1.56 6.29 7.22
C LEU A 151 -2.97 6.91 7.09
N THR A 152 -3.25 7.60 5.98
CA THR A 152 -4.60 8.10 5.70
C THR A 152 -5.59 6.97 5.45
N ARG A 153 -5.14 5.87 4.82
CA ARG A 153 -5.94 4.64 4.65
C ARG A 153 -6.26 3.98 5.98
N LEU A 154 -5.27 3.81 6.86
CA LEU A 154 -5.46 3.30 8.22
C LEU A 154 -6.52 4.10 8.97
N LEU A 155 -6.39 5.44 8.97
CA LEU A 155 -7.32 6.35 9.62
C LEU A 155 -8.76 6.21 9.12
N HIS A 156 -8.94 5.96 7.82
CA HIS A 156 -10.25 5.80 7.19
C HIS A 156 -10.87 4.43 7.38
N MET A 157 -10.07 3.38 7.58
CA MET A 157 -10.55 2.01 7.77
C MET A 157 -10.77 1.65 9.23
N SER A 158 -10.09 2.35 10.14
CA SER A 158 -10.29 2.17 11.57
C SER A 158 -11.66 2.66 12.01
N SER A 159 -12.33 1.85 12.83
CA SER A 159 -13.53 2.25 13.57
C SER A 159 -13.22 2.87 14.93
N ASP A 160 -11.94 2.99 15.31
CA ASP A 160 -11.50 3.55 16.59
C ASP A 160 -11.48 5.10 16.54
N PRO A 161 -12.38 5.78 17.27
CA PRO A 161 -12.43 7.24 17.28
C PRO A 161 -11.20 7.88 17.95
N SER A 162 -10.56 7.19 18.90
CA SER A 162 -9.40 7.70 19.62
C SER A 162 -8.18 7.81 18.71
N LEU A 163 -8.01 6.82 17.80
CA LEU A 163 -7.01 6.87 16.75
C LEU A 163 -7.21 8.10 15.87
N LYS A 164 -8.46 8.38 15.49
CA LYS A 164 -8.79 9.52 14.65
C LYS A 164 -8.44 10.85 15.31
N GLU A 165 -8.85 11.03 16.56
CA GLU A 165 -8.56 12.23 17.34
C GLU A 165 -7.05 12.47 17.49
N ARG A 166 -6.29 11.40 17.73
CA ARG A 166 -4.84 11.46 17.95
C ARG A 166 -4.05 11.73 16.67
N ILE A 167 -4.42 11.09 15.55
CA ILE A 167 -3.62 11.04 14.32
C ILE A 167 -4.01 12.11 13.30
N GLU A 168 -5.30 12.41 13.16
CA GLU A 168 -5.76 13.28 12.08
C GLU A 168 -5.14 14.69 12.14
N PRO A 169 -5.09 15.39 13.29
CA PRO A 169 -4.50 16.73 13.35
C PRO A 169 -3.04 16.80 12.89
N PRO A 170 -2.09 15.98 13.41
CA PRO A 170 -0.71 16.00 12.91
C PRO A 170 -0.62 15.56 11.45
N LEU A 171 -1.41 14.57 11.02
CA LEU A 171 -1.43 14.09 9.63
C LEU A 171 -1.84 15.20 8.66
N ARG A 172 -2.92 15.95 8.94
CA ARG A 172 -3.36 17.09 8.10
C ARG A 172 -2.25 18.13 7.96
N LYS A 173 -1.55 18.45 9.05
CA LYS A 173 -0.41 19.38 9.01
C LYS A 173 0.71 18.85 8.11
N ARG A 174 1.08 17.58 8.28
CA ARG A 174 2.14 16.94 7.48
C ARG A 174 1.82 16.85 5.99
N VAL A 175 0.57 16.56 5.65
CA VAL A 175 0.10 16.51 4.25
C VAL A 175 0.11 17.91 3.63
N ALA A 176 -0.37 18.92 4.35
CA ALA A 176 -0.39 20.30 3.86
C ALA A 176 1.01 20.83 3.53
N GLU A 177 2.03 20.48 4.34
CA GLU A 177 3.44 20.83 4.09
C GLU A 177 4.01 20.22 2.79
N ARG A 178 3.38 19.17 2.27
CA ARG A 178 3.84 18.49 1.05
C ARG A 178 3.19 19.07 -0.21
N ILE A 179 2.11 19.84 -0.13
CA ILE A 179 1.42 20.38 -1.31
C ILE A 179 2.38 21.20 -2.17
N GLY A 180 2.40 20.94 -3.48
CA GLY A 180 3.27 21.63 -4.43
C GLY A 180 4.74 21.18 -4.42
N VAL A 181 5.14 20.25 -3.53
CA VAL A 181 6.48 19.66 -3.59
C VAL A 181 6.62 18.80 -4.85
N ALA A 182 7.74 18.95 -5.55
CA ALA A 182 8.05 18.18 -6.76
C ALA A 182 7.92 16.68 -6.53
N GLY A 183 7.38 15.97 -7.52
CA GLY A 183 7.16 14.54 -7.47
C GLY A 183 6.71 13.99 -8.82
N ASP A 184 6.86 12.68 -8.99
CA ASP A 184 6.33 11.95 -10.13
C ASP A 184 4.81 11.74 -10.00
N ALA A 185 4.22 11.01 -10.94
CA ALA A 185 2.77 10.78 -10.96
C ALA A 185 2.29 10.01 -9.71
N TYR A 186 3.11 9.13 -9.12
CA TYR A 186 2.78 8.50 -7.83
C TYR A 186 2.74 9.51 -6.68
N CYS A 187 3.78 10.34 -6.54
CA CYS A 187 3.81 11.36 -5.51
C CYS A 187 2.58 12.28 -5.59
N LEU A 188 2.30 12.78 -6.79
CA LEU A 188 1.17 13.70 -7.02
C LEU A 188 -0.17 13.00 -6.79
N GLY A 189 -0.37 11.80 -7.36
CA GLY A 189 -1.61 11.03 -7.21
C GLY A 189 -1.91 10.68 -5.75
N MET A 190 -0.94 10.12 -5.03
CA MET A 190 -1.07 9.82 -3.60
C MET A 190 -1.36 11.06 -2.76
N ARG A 191 -0.67 12.17 -3.04
CA ARG A 191 -0.88 13.42 -2.29
C ARG A 191 -2.27 13.98 -2.53
N VAL A 192 -2.74 14.01 -3.78
CA VAL A 192 -4.10 14.44 -4.12
C VAL A 192 -5.15 13.56 -3.44
N LEU A 193 -5.02 12.22 -3.51
CA LEU A 193 -5.95 11.30 -2.86
C LEU A 193 -5.99 11.49 -1.34
N THR A 194 -4.82 11.68 -0.74
CA THR A 194 -4.68 11.95 0.69
C THR A 194 -5.36 13.26 1.08
N CYS A 195 -5.10 14.34 0.33
CA CYS A 195 -5.76 15.62 0.51
C CYS A 195 -7.29 15.51 0.41
N ASN A 196 -7.81 14.75 -0.56
CA ASN A 196 -9.25 14.55 -0.72
C ASN A 196 -9.88 13.88 0.50
N LYS A 197 -9.24 12.82 1.00
CA LYS A 197 -9.70 12.09 2.19
C LYS A 197 -9.67 12.95 3.45
N LEU A 198 -8.77 13.93 3.52
CA LEU A 198 -8.63 14.85 4.66
C LEU A 198 -9.41 16.17 4.48
N GLY A 199 -10.12 16.36 3.35
CA GLY A 199 -10.81 17.62 3.04
C GLY A 199 -9.85 18.82 2.89
N ILE A 200 -8.68 18.60 2.29
CA ILE A 200 -7.68 19.63 2.01
C ILE A 200 -7.68 19.92 0.50
N ALA A 201 -7.79 21.19 0.11
CA ALA A 201 -7.69 21.58 -1.29
C ALA A 201 -6.25 21.45 -1.80
N ASN A 202 -6.06 20.75 -2.92
CA ASN A 202 -4.74 20.56 -3.54
C ASN A 202 -4.80 20.83 -5.05
N TYR A 203 -5.05 22.08 -5.40
CA TYR A 203 -5.10 22.54 -6.78
C TYR A 203 -3.76 22.41 -7.55
N PRO A 204 -2.61 22.78 -6.96
CA PRO A 204 -1.33 22.73 -7.68
C PRO A 204 -0.96 21.32 -8.14
N ASP A 205 -1.09 20.31 -7.28
CA ASP A 205 -0.70 18.95 -7.64
C ASP A 205 -1.69 18.31 -8.61
N ARG A 206 -2.99 18.63 -8.50
CA ARG A 206 -4.00 18.18 -9.47
C ARG A 206 -3.72 18.72 -10.86
N GLN A 207 -3.46 20.02 -10.98
CA GLN A 207 -3.10 20.63 -12.26
C GLN A 207 -1.80 20.04 -12.81
N LYS A 208 -0.78 19.88 -11.96
CA LYS A 208 0.49 19.28 -12.37
C LYS A 208 0.29 17.84 -12.87
N LEU A 209 -0.44 17.02 -12.14
CA LEU A 209 -0.75 15.64 -12.48
C LEU A 209 -1.48 15.53 -13.83
N GLY A 210 -2.49 16.37 -14.07
CA GLY A 210 -3.18 16.42 -15.36
C GLY A 210 -2.26 16.86 -16.50
N SER A 211 -1.39 17.86 -16.27
CA SER A 211 -0.47 18.36 -17.32
C SER A 211 0.63 17.38 -17.74
N ILE A 212 0.88 16.32 -16.98
CA ILE A 212 1.87 15.28 -17.31
C ILE A 212 1.22 13.99 -17.83
N GLN A 213 -0.09 14.00 -18.10
CA GLN A 213 -0.76 12.91 -18.77
C GLN A 213 -0.24 12.77 -20.20
N GLN A 214 0.00 11.52 -20.63
CA GLN A 214 0.48 11.19 -21.96
C GLN A 214 -0.68 11.16 -22.97
N GLN A 215 -0.35 11.17 -24.25
CA GLN A 215 -1.33 11.18 -25.34
C GLN A 215 -2.28 9.97 -25.33
N ASP A 216 -1.81 8.82 -24.82
CA ASP A 216 -2.61 7.60 -24.68
C ASP A 216 -3.50 7.59 -23.42
N GLY A 217 -3.53 8.69 -22.67
CA GLY A 217 -4.30 8.82 -21.44
C GLY A 217 -3.61 8.28 -20.19
N GLY A 218 -2.43 7.68 -20.31
CA GLY A 218 -1.66 7.14 -19.19
C GLY A 218 -0.63 8.11 -18.62
N TRP A 219 0.15 7.62 -17.65
CA TRP A 219 1.29 8.32 -17.05
C TRP A 219 2.55 7.45 -17.15
N GLU A 220 3.71 8.09 -17.16
CA GLU A 220 4.99 7.36 -17.09
C GLU A 220 5.09 6.52 -15.82
N ALA A 221 5.78 5.37 -15.91
CA ALA A 221 5.97 4.49 -14.78
C ALA A 221 6.74 5.21 -13.66
N SER A 222 6.09 5.40 -12.52
CA SER A 222 6.70 5.96 -11.31
C SER A 222 7.31 4.85 -10.44
N CYS A 223 8.26 5.19 -9.58
CA CYS A 223 8.94 4.20 -8.74
C CYS A 223 8.00 3.71 -7.63
N MET A 224 7.68 2.42 -7.65
CA MET A 224 6.82 1.77 -6.64
C MET A 224 7.65 1.24 -5.48
N TYR A 225 8.67 0.43 -5.79
CA TYR A 225 9.48 -0.26 -4.79
C TYR A 225 10.98 -0.09 -5.04
N LEU A 226 11.72 -0.08 -3.94
CA LEU A 226 13.16 -0.23 -3.90
C LEU A 226 13.49 -1.70 -3.59
N PHE A 227 14.52 -2.21 -4.26
CA PHE A 227 15.18 -3.46 -3.90
C PHE A 227 16.58 -3.11 -3.38
N PRO A 228 16.74 -2.81 -2.08
CA PRO A 228 18.02 -2.31 -1.56
C PRO A 228 19.19 -3.26 -1.80
N GLY A 229 18.96 -4.58 -1.69
CA GLY A 229 20.00 -5.58 -1.92
C GLY A 229 20.49 -5.67 -3.37
N ALA A 230 19.69 -5.20 -4.33
CA ALA A 230 20.01 -5.20 -5.75
C ALA A 230 20.25 -3.79 -6.33
N GLU A 231 20.12 -2.74 -5.49
CA GLU A 231 20.16 -1.33 -5.90
C GLU A 231 19.23 -1.00 -7.08
N ARG A 232 18.09 -1.67 -7.14
CA ARG A 232 17.09 -1.49 -8.21
C ARG A 232 15.87 -0.72 -7.73
N LYS A 233 15.28 0.00 -8.68
CA LYS A 233 13.96 0.62 -8.57
C LYS A 233 13.01 -0.13 -9.50
N VAL A 234 11.84 -0.50 -8.98
CA VAL A 234 10.78 -1.12 -9.77
C VAL A 234 9.60 -0.17 -9.80
N GLY A 235 9.09 0.08 -11.01
CA GLY A 235 7.93 0.92 -11.25
C GLY A 235 6.90 0.18 -12.07
N ASN A 236 5.66 0.68 -12.04
CA ASN A 236 4.55 0.09 -12.76
C ASN A 236 3.67 1.18 -13.37
N ARG A 237 3.57 1.17 -14.71
CA ARG A 237 2.79 2.15 -15.46
C ARG A 237 1.29 2.06 -15.20
N GLY A 238 0.73 0.84 -15.16
CA GLY A 238 -0.69 0.60 -14.92
C GLY A 238 -1.10 1.10 -13.54
N ALA A 239 -0.37 0.71 -12.50
CA ALA A 239 -0.60 1.19 -11.15
C ALA A 239 -0.39 2.72 -11.04
N THR A 240 0.63 3.29 -11.69
CA THR A 240 0.82 4.76 -11.71
C THR A 240 -0.39 5.46 -12.33
N THR A 241 -0.87 4.95 -13.47
CA THR A 241 -2.03 5.49 -14.18
C THR A 241 -3.29 5.38 -13.34
N ALA A 242 -3.52 4.26 -12.65
CA ALA A 242 -4.69 4.08 -11.80
C ALA A 242 -4.73 5.07 -10.62
N PHE A 243 -3.59 5.33 -9.97
CA PHE A 243 -3.51 6.37 -8.94
C PHE A 243 -3.83 7.75 -9.51
N ALA A 244 -3.30 8.05 -10.70
CA ALA A 244 -3.51 9.34 -11.34
C ALA A 244 -4.98 9.57 -11.75
N VAL A 245 -5.59 8.59 -12.42
CA VAL A 245 -7.02 8.60 -12.79
C VAL A 245 -7.87 8.75 -11.54
N LYS A 246 -7.62 7.95 -10.50
CA LYS A 246 -8.41 8.03 -9.26
C LYS A 246 -8.28 9.38 -8.56
N ALA A 247 -7.10 10.00 -8.61
CA ALA A 247 -6.85 11.31 -8.04
C ALA A 247 -7.61 12.42 -8.79
N LEU A 248 -7.75 12.28 -10.11
CA LEU A 248 -8.42 13.23 -11.00
C LEU A 248 -9.93 12.95 -11.18
N GLU A 249 -10.42 11.81 -10.70
CA GLU A 249 -11.85 11.47 -10.73
C GLU A 249 -12.65 12.55 -9.98
N ASN A 250 -13.54 13.25 -10.70
CA ASN A 250 -14.32 14.43 -10.26
C ASN A 250 -13.57 15.78 -10.24
N TRP A 251 -12.43 15.88 -10.94
CA TRP A 251 -11.75 17.16 -11.15
C TRP A 251 -12.43 17.95 -12.26
N HIS A 252 -13.26 18.93 -11.88
CA HIS A 252 -13.83 19.88 -12.82
C HIS A 252 -12.89 21.08 -12.97
N VAL A 253 -12.08 21.09 -14.03
CA VAL A 253 -11.50 22.34 -14.51
C VAL A 253 -12.66 23.14 -15.10
N HIS A 254 -12.91 24.35 -14.59
CA HIS A 254 -13.86 25.26 -15.23
C HIS A 254 -13.52 25.38 -16.73
N GLY A 255 -14.31 24.73 -17.58
CA GLY A 255 -14.28 24.89 -19.04
C GLY A 255 -14.01 23.64 -19.88
N GLN A 256 -13.51 22.53 -19.35
CA GLN A 256 -13.33 21.29 -20.13
C GLN A 256 -13.52 20.04 -19.27
N SER A 257 -14.53 19.23 -19.62
CA SER A 257 -14.68 17.87 -19.11
C SER A 257 -13.64 16.97 -19.77
N ILE A 258 -12.97 16.13 -18.98
CA ILE A 258 -12.23 14.95 -19.47
C ILE A 258 -13.21 13.79 -19.51
#